data_AF-A0A554IAA1-F1
#
_entry.id   AF-A0A554IAA1-F1
#
_cell.length_a   1.000
_cell.length_b   1.000
_cell.length_c   1.000
_cell.angle_alpha   90.00
_cell.angle_beta   90.00
_cell.angle_gamma   90.00
#
_symmetry.space_group_name_H-M   'P 1'
#
loop_
_entity.id
_entity.type
_entity.pdbx_description
1 polymer ?
#
loop_
_entity_poly.entity_id
_entity_poly.type
_entity_poly.pdbx_seq_one_letter_code
_entity_poly.pdbx_strand_id
1 'polypeptide(L)' 'IGATFPERVPKGRRMAGRMGGERVTVRNLEIAKVDAENNIIAIKGAIPGNRGSLIEIIG' A
#
# COMPACT_ATOMS: atom_id res chain seq x y z
N ILE A 1 29.50 -1.38 -4.12
CA ILE A 1 28.53 -1.28 -5.26
C ILE A 1 29.36 -1.40 -6.55
N GLY A 2 29.66 -2.63 -6.93
CA GLY A 2 30.54 -2.97 -8.05
C GLY A 2 31.06 -4.38 -7.85
N ALA A 3 30.74 -5.28 -8.78
CA ALA A 3 31.30 -6.63 -8.86
C ALA A 3 32.20 -6.69 -10.10
N THR A 4 33.24 -7.52 -10.08
CA THR A 4 34.20 -7.69 -11.17
C THR A 4 33.54 -8.08 -12.51
N PHE A 5 32.32 -8.62 -12.47
CA PHE A 5 31.48 -8.83 -13.64
C PHE A 5 30.03 -8.90 -13.17
N PRO A 6 29.06 -8.09 -13.63
CA PRO A 6 29.10 -6.96 -14.55
C PRO A 6 29.54 -5.64 -13.89
N GLU A 7 30.31 -4.81 -14.61
CA GLU A 7 30.81 -3.49 -14.17
C GLU A 7 29.73 -2.38 -14.15
N ARG A 8 28.46 -2.74 -13.94
CA ARG A 8 27.37 -1.78 -13.82
C ARG A 8 26.39 -2.23 -12.75
N VAL A 9 25.70 -1.28 -12.14
CA VAL A 9 24.58 -1.60 -11.26
C VAL A 9 23.43 -2.16 -12.11
N PRO A 10 22.89 -3.36 -11.77
CA PRO A 10 21.73 -3.90 -12.47
C PRO A 10 20.54 -2.92 -12.44
N LYS A 11 19.86 -2.74 -13.58
CA LYS A 11 18.62 -1.96 -13.65
C LYS A 11 17.58 -2.59 -12.70
N GLY A 12 16.89 -1.76 -11.91
CA GLY A 12 15.95 -2.22 -10.90
C GLY A 12 16.57 -2.53 -9.52
N ARG A 13 17.88 -2.31 -9.33
CA ARG A 13 18.48 -2.33 -7.99
C ARG A 13 17.82 -1.24 -7.14
N ARG A 14 17.15 -1.65 -6.06
CA ARG A 14 16.57 -0.71 -5.08
C ARG A 14 17.70 0.09 -4.42
N MET A 15 17.67 1.41 -4.62
CA MET A 15 18.60 2.38 -4.05
C MET A 15 17.80 3.51 -3.37
N ALA A 16 18.48 4.44 -2.71
CA ALA A 16 17.83 5.58 -2.07
C ALA A 16 17.01 6.40 -3.09
N GLY A 17 15.86 6.89 -2.65
CA GLY A 17 14.92 7.65 -3.47
C GLY A 17 13.71 8.10 -2.64
N ARG A 18 12.77 8.82 -3.27
CA ARG A 18 11.51 9.19 -2.63
C ARG A 18 10.65 7.95 -2.42
N MET A 19 10.19 7.73 -1.18
CA MET A 19 9.28 6.64 -0.83
C MET A 19 7.86 7.16 -0.61
N GLY A 20 6.86 6.36 -0.97
CA GLY A 20 5.44 6.66 -0.77
C GLY A 20 4.80 7.44 -1.93
N GLY A 21 3.53 7.79 -1.76
CA GLY A 21 2.73 8.43 -2.82
C GLY A 21 2.25 7.48 -3.93
N GLU A 22 2.54 6.19 -3.79
CA GLU A 22 2.06 5.15 -4.71
C GLU A 22 0.69 4.63 -4.24
N ARG A 23 -0.17 4.24 -5.19
CA ARG A 23 -1.44 3.56 -4.90
C ARG A 23 -1.14 2.12 -4.51
N VAL A 24 -1.44 1.76 -3.26
CA VAL A 24 -1.25 0.40 -2.73
C VAL A 24 -2.60 -0.22 -2.42
N THR A 25 -2.79 -1.49 -2.78
CA THR A 25 -4.00 -2.26 -2.48
C THR A 25 -3.65 -3.40 -1.53
N VAL A 26 -4.36 -3.48 -0.40
CA VAL A 26 -4.25 -4.59 0.55
C VAL A 26 -5.38 -5.56 0.29
N ARG A 27 -5.06 -6.84 0.08
CA ARG A 27 -6.04 -7.90 -0.20
C ARG A 27 -6.41 -8.64 1.08
N ASN A 28 -7.55 -9.31 1.08
CA ASN A 28 -8.03 -10.19 2.16
C ASN A 28 -8.27 -9.47 3.50
N LEU A 29 -8.80 -8.23 3.45
CA LEU A 29 -9.29 -7.55 4.64
C LEU A 29 -10.72 -8.01 4.95
N GLU A 30 -11.00 -8.28 6.22
CA GLU A 30 -12.33 -8.70 6.69
C GLU A 30 -13.16 -7.47 7.09
N ILE A 31 -14.42 -7.42 6.68
CA ILE A 31 -15.38 -6.43 7.16
C ILE A 31 -15.98 -6.95 8.46
N ALA A 32 -15.70 -6.26 9.57
CA ALA A 32 -16.14 -6.67 10.90
C ALA A 32 -17.58 -6.23 11.19
N LYS A 33 -17.95 -5.01 10.77
CA LYS A 33 -19.30 -4.46 10.97
C LYS A 33 -19.61 -3.42 9.89
N VAL A 34 -20.84 -3.42 9.42
CA VAL A 34 -21.40 -2.34 8.60
C VAL A 34 -22.54 -1.72 9.40
N ASP A 35 -22.40 -0.44 9.72
CA ASP A 35 -23.42 0.36 10.36
C ASP A 35 -24.00 1.32 9.32
N ALA A 36 -25.13 0.93 8.74
CA ALA A 36 -25.79 1.69 7.67
C ALA A 36 -26.46 2.98 8.19
N GLU A 37 -26.79 3.06 9.48
CA GLU A 37 -27.43 4.24 10.07
C GLU A 37 -26.42 5.40 10.18
N ASN A 38 -25.19 5.08 10.59
CA ASN A 38 -24.11 6.06 10.74
C ASN A 38 -23.20 6.16 9.50
N ASN A 39 -23.45 5.35 8.46
CA ASN A 39 -22.57 5.19 7.28
C ASN A 39 -21.12 4.84 7.66
N ILE A 40 -20.95 4.00 8.69
CA ILE A 40 -19.64 3.57 9.19
C ILE A 40 -19.39 2.12 8.79
N ILE A 41 -18.21 1.86 8.22
CA ILE A 41 -17.73 0.51 7.93
C ILE A 41 -16.51 0.25 8.82
N ALA A 42 -16.59 -0.80 9.65
CA ALA A 42 -15.48 -1.26 10.45
C ALA A 42 -14.75 -2.37 9.69
N ILE A 43 -13.51 -2.08 9.29
CA ILE A 43 -12.61 -3.03 8.61
C ILE A 43 -11.59 -3.53 9.61
N LYS A 44 -11.39 -4.85 9.67
CA LYS A 44 -10.38 -5.49 10.50
C LYS A 44 -9.07 -5.57 9.72
N GLY A 45 -8.12 -4.69 10.07
CA GLY A 45 -6.76 -4.70 9.52
C GLY A 45 -6.20 -3.32 9.28
N ALA A 46 -5.12 -3.25 8.49
CA ALA A 46 -4.45 -2.02 8.14
C ALA A 46 -4.96 -1.47 6.80
N ILE A 47 -5.36 -0.20 6.79
CA ILE A 47 -5.76 0.53 5.59
C ILE A 47 -4.55 1.33 5.08
N PRO A 48 -4.20 1.21 3.78
CA PRO A 48 -3.15 2.02 3.20
C PRO A 48 -3.60 3.48 3.07
N GLY A 49 -2.75 4.42 3.46
CA GLY A 49 -3.01 5.85 3.39
C GLY A 49 -3.11 6.52 4.77
N ASN A 50 -3.38 7.82 4.77
CA ASN A 50 -3.57 8.60 5.99
C ASN A 50 -5.08 8.75 6.31
N ARG A 51 -5.38 9.14 7.55
CA ARG A 51 -6.76 9.44 7.95
C ARG A 51 -7.31 10.56 7.06
N GLY A 52 -8.49 10.35 6.46
CA GLY A 52 -9.14 11.31 5.58
C GLY A 52 -8.79 11.17 4.10
N SER A 53 -7.96 10.20 3.70
CA SER A 53 -7.77 9.86 2.29
C SER A 53 -9.03 9.20 1.70
N LEU A 54 -9.24 9.43 0.40
CA LEU A 54 -10.21 8.65 -0.37
C LEU A 54 -9.69 7.21 -0.50
N ILE A 55 -10.54 6.25 -0.16
CA ILE A 55 -10.24 4.82 -0.24
C ILE A 55 -11.26 4.18 -1.18
N GLU A 56 -10.77 3.32 -2.06
CA GLU A 56 -11.59 2.51 -2.96
C GLU A 56 -11.67 1.08 -2.40
N ILE A 57 -12.88 0.62 -2.11
CA ILE A 57 -13.14 -0.76 -1.68
C ILE A 57 -13.63 -1.53 -2.91
N ILE A 58 -12.87 -2.55 -3.31
CA ILE A 58 -13.17 -3.41 -4.46
C ILE A 58 -13.37 -4.83 -3.93
N GLY A 59 -14.54 -5.41 -4.20
CA GLY A 59 -14.90 -6.79 -3.88
C GLY A 59 -14.73 -7.70 -5.09
#